data_AF-A0A0C3AXB2-F1
#
_entry.id   AF-A0A0C3AXB2-F1
#
_cell.length_a   1.000
_cell.length_b   1.000
_cell.length_c   1.000
_cell.angle_alpha   90.00
_cell.angle_beta   90.00
_cell.angle_gamma   90.00
#
_symmetry.space_group_name_H-M   'P 1'
#
loop_
_entity.id
_entity.type
_entity.pdbx_description
1 polymer ?
#
loop_
_entity_poly.entity_id
_entity_poly.type
_entity_poly.pdbx_seq_one_letter_code
_entity_poly.pdbx_strand_id
1 'polypeptide(L)'
;MHAELTGMLVEALATSRATSMDTPALYLALTRAHPKFKTERPEKDLLKDIGTVLEAGRARCGMFERVQSSGEVACEDGGDEGSGHGRWFYVPERDEDQERASLISSLAPRQKRSETKKYKQYYWRPLDRISRWDPEDAL
;
A
#
# COMPACT_ATOMS: atom_id res chain seq x y z
N MET A 1 -1.46 -23.45 5.86
CA MET A 1 -1.85 -22.30 6.70
C MET A 1 -1.65 -20.95 6.01
N HIS A 2 -0.61 -20.72 5.20
CA HIS A 2 -0.37 -19.39 4.62
C HIS A 2 -1.30 -18.98 3.45
N ALA A 3 -1.98 -19.93 2.79
CA ALA A 3 -2.85 -19.63 1.65
C ALA A 3 -4.06 -18.75 2.01
N GLU A 4 -4.73 -19.05 3.12
CA GLU A 4 -5.86 -18.26 3.60
C GLU A 4 -5.42 -16.84 3.98
N LEU A 5 -4.34 -16.72 4.78
CA LEU A 5 -3.78 -15.41 5.16
C LEU A 5 -3.34 -14.60 3.94
N THR A 6 -2.79 -15.25 2.91
CA THR A 6 -2.44 -14.61 1.63
C THR A 6 -3.68 -13.99 0.98
N GLY A 7 -4.77 -14.74 0.85
CA GLY A 7 -6.01 -14.24 0.27
C GLY A 7 -6.56 -13.03 1.03
N MET A 8 -6.56 -13.09 2.36
CA MET A 8 -7.03 -11.97 3.20
C MET A 8 -6.14 -10.73 3.08
N LEU A 9 -4.81 -10.90 2.96
CA LEU A 9 -3.88 -9.79 2.75
C LEU A 9 -4.07 -9.14 1.37
N VAL A 10 -4.29 -9.95 0.34
CA VAL A 10 -4.62 -9.47 -1.00
C VAL A 10 -5.92 -8.67 -0.95
N GLU A 11 -6.99 -9.19 -0.33
CA GLU A 11 -8.26 -8.49 -0.17
C GLU A 11 -8.09 -7.16 0.55
N ALA A 12 -7.39 -7.15 1.69
CA ALA A 12 -7.14 -5.96 2.48
C ALA A 12 -6.39 -4.88 1.69
N LEU A 13 -5.36 -5.25 0.93
CA LEU A 13 -4.59 -4.31 0.12
C LEU A 13 -5.37 -3.81 -1.11
N ALA A 14 -6.13 -4.70 -1.75
CA ALA A 14 -6.89 -4.38 -2.96
C ALA A 14 -8.10 -3.47 -2.69
N THR A 15 -8.77 -3.65 -1.54
CA THR A 15 -9.95 -2.88 -1.15
C THR A 15 -9.62 -1.63 -0.35
N SER A 16 -8.37 -1.49 0.10
CA SER A 16 -7.91 -0.30 0.82
C SER A 16 -7.95 0.94 -0.07
N ARG A 17 -8.39 2.06 0.51
CA ARG A 17 -8.26 3.38 -0.14
C ARG A 17 -6.80 3.86 -0.19
N ALA A 18 -5.94 3.29 0.66
CA ALA A 18 -4.52 3.59 0.68
C ALA A 18 -3.80 2.77 -0.40
N THR A 19 -2.85 3.38 -1.11
CA THR A 19 -2.07 2.67 -2.14
C THR A 19 -0.98 1.76 -1.59
N SER A 20 -0.75 1.80 -0.28
CA SER A 20 0.15 0.90 0.42
C SER A 20 -0.18 0.92 1.92
N MET A 21 0.19 -0.12 2.66
CA MET A 21 -0.06 -0.28 4.10
C MET A 21 1.12 -0.94 4.80
N ASP A 22 1.43 -0.52 6.01
CA ASP A 22 2.40 -1.16 6.91
C ASP A 22 1.77 -2.37 7.63
N THR A 23 2.63 -3.25 8.17
CA THR A 23 2.23 -4.49 8.85
C THR A 23 1.21 -4.25 9.99
N PRO A 24 1.37 -3.23 10.86
CA PRO A 24 0.38 -2.91 11.89
C PRO A 24 -0.99 -2.50 11.31
N ALA A 25 -1.01 -1.70 10.24
CA ALA A 25 -2.26 -1.32 9.59
C ALA A 25 -2.96 -2.53 8.93
N LEU A 26 -2.19 -3.46 8.37
CA LEU A 26 -2.71 -4.72 7.84
C LEU A 26 -3.30 -5.61 8.95
N TYR A 27 -2.63 -5.71 10.09
CA TYR A 27 -3.17 -6.40 11.27
C TYR A 27 -4.51 -5.79 11.73
N LEU A 28 -4.61 -4.46 11.80
CA LEU A 28 -5.86 -3.79 12.14
C LEU A 28 -6.96 -4.04 11.10
N ALA A 29 -6.64 -4.04 9.81
CA ALA A 29 -7.59 -4.33 8.74
C ALA A 29 -8.09 -5.78 8.82
N LEU A 30 -7.18 -6.74 9.00
CA LEU A 30 -7.50 -8.16 9.12
C LEU A 30 -8.35 -8.44 10.36
N THR A 31 -7.98 -7.91 11.52
CA THR A 31 -8.74 -8.14 12.76
C THR A 31 -10.09 -7.41 12.77
N ARG A 32 -10.28 -6.39 11.92
CA ARG A 32 -11.57 -5.75 11.69
C ARG A 32 -12.49 -6.60 10.80
N ALA A 33 -11.94 -7.19 9.73
CA ALA A 33 -12.70 -8.07 8.83
C ALA A 33 -12.96 -9.46 9.45
N HIS A 34 -12.01 -9.94 10.24
CA HIS A 34 -12.01 -11.28 10.83
C HIS A 34 -11.68 -11.21 12.34
N PRO A 35 -12.67 -10.89 13.20
CA PRO A 35 -12.45 -10.72 14.63
C PRO A 35 -11.88 -11.96 15.35
N LYS A 36 -12.04 -13.16 14.77
CA LYS A 36 -11.52 -14.44 15.31
C LYS A 36 -10.02 -14.42 15.56
N PHE A 37 -9.26 -13.65 14.78
CA PHE A 37 -7.82 -13.55 14.97
C PHE A 37 -7.42 -12.91 16.30
N LYS A 38 -8.24 -12.01 16.86
CA LYS A 38 -7.96 -11.40 18.17
C LYS A 38 -8.08 -12.40 19.31
N THR A 39 -8.91 -13.44 19.14
CA THR A 39 -9.16 -14.45 20.18
C THR A 39 -8.25 -15.65 20.04
N GLU A 40 -7.90 -16.04 18.81
CA GLU A 40 -7.16 -17.27 18.53
C GLU A 40 -5.64 -17.09 18.53
N ARG A 41 -5.15 -15.88 18.28
CA ARG A 41 -3.71 -15.63 18.13
C ARG A 41 -3.27 -14.38 18.89
N PRO A 42 -2.11 -14.40 19.54
CA PRO A 42 -1.54 -13.18 20.09
C PRO A 42 -1.10 -12.26 18.95
N GLU A 43 -1.27 -10.94 19.16
CA GLU A 43 -0.98 -9.91 18.16
C GLU A 43 0.44 -10.01 17.57
N LYS A 44 1.43 -10.27 18.43
CA LYS A 44 2.84 -10.39 18.01
C LYS A 44 3.07 -11.51 17.00
N ASP A 45 2.39 -12.64 17.17
CA ASP A 45 2.57 -13.78 16.27
C ASP A 45 1.88 -13.52 14.94
N LEU A 46 0.70 -12.89 14.96
CA LEU A 46 0.01 -12.51 13.73
C LEU A 46 0.79 -11.45 12.94
N LEU A 47 1.42 -10.48 13.61
CA LEU A 47 2.29 -9.50 12.95
C LEU A 47 3.48 -10.17 12.26
N LYS A 48 4.11 -11.15 12.92
CA LYS A 48 5.19 -11.95 12.32
C LYS A 48 4.67 -12.77 11.13
N ASP A 49 3.52 -13.42 11.26
CA ASP A 49 2.89 -14.19 10.19
C ASP A 49 2.59 -13.31 8.97
N ILE A 50 2.07 -12.09 9.19
CA ILE A 50 1.84 -11.13 8.09
C ILE A 50 3.15 -10.79 7.38
N GLY A 51 4.20 -10.44 8.14
CA GLY A 51 5.50 -10.12 7.56
C GLY A 51 6.09 -11.27 6.74
N THR A 52 6.03 -12.49 7.28
CA THR A 52 6.53 -13.68 6.58
C THR A 52 5.76 -13.99 5.31
N VAL A 53 4.43 -13.84 5.29
CA VAL A 53 3.61 -14.08 4.09
C VAL A 53 3.88 -13.01 3.02
N LEU A 54 4.04 -11.75 3.42
CA LEU A 54 4.35 -10.66 2.49
C LEU A 54 5.72 -10.87 1.82
N GLU A 55 6.76 -11.16 2.60
CA GLU A 55 8.08 -11.44 2.04
C GLU A 55 8.09 -12.73 1.22
N ALA A 56 7.37 -13.78 1.64
CA ALA A 56 7.27 -15.02 0.87
C ALA A 56 6.55 -14.81 -0.47
N GLY A 57 5.45 -14.04 -0.49
CA GLY A 57 4.74 -13.69 -1.74
C GLY A 57 5.57 -12.80 -2.65
N ARG A 58 6.36 -11.88 -2.08
CA ARG A 58 7.32 -11.07 -2.81
C ARG A 58 8.41 -11.92 -3.47
N ALA A 59 9.03 -12.81 -2.70
CA ALA A 59 10.10 -13.67 -3.18
C ALA A 59 9.61 -14.70 -4.22
N ARG A 60 8.38 -15.20 -4.07
CA ARG A 60 7.82 -16.24 -4.93
C ARG A 60 7.41 -15.70 -6.31
N CYS A 61 6.59 -14.65 -6.34
CA CYS A 61 6.02 -14.13 -7.59
C CYS A 61 6.05 -12.60 -7.70
N GLY A 62 6.35 -11.89 -6.60
CA GLY A 62 6.39 -10.43 -6.59
C GLY A 62 5.01 -9.79 -6.54
N MET A 63 3.96 -10.53 -6.16
CA MET A 63 2.61 -9.99 -6.00
C MET A 63 2.48 -9.04 -4.81
N PHE A 64 3.39 -9.12 -3.84
CA PHE A 64 3.54 -8.14 -2.78
C PHE A 64 4.84 -7.40 -2.98
N GLU A 65 4.78 -6.08 -3.02
CA GLU A 65 5.95 -5.22 -3.12
C GLU A 65 5.97 -4.20 -2.00
N ARG A 66 7.17 -3.68 -1.70
CA ARG A 66 7.44 -2.81 -0.57
C ARG A 66 7.99 -1.48 -1.06
N VAL A 67 7.40 -0.39 -0.59
CA VAL A 67 7.95 0.95 -0.73
C VAL A 67 8.80 1.24 0.51
N GLN A 68 10.08 1.54 0.30
CA GLN A 68 10.92 2.15 1.33
C GLN A 68 10.57 3.63 1.45
N SER A 69 10.30 4.10 2.66
CA SER A 69 10.12 5.53 2.90
C SER A 69 11.47 6.21 2.77
N SER A 70 11.56 7.28 1.98
CA SER A 70 12.80 8.05 1.79
C SER A 70 13.31 8.76 3.07
N GLY A 71 12.60 8.63 4.19
CA GLY A 71 12.99 9.15 5.50
C GLY A 71 13.48 8.09 6.48
N GLU A 72 13.50 6.81 6.12
CA GLU A 72 14.10 5.76 6.95
C GLU A 72 15.58 5.66 6.63
N VAL A 73 16.38 6.41 7.39
CA VAL A 73 17.81 6.16 7.51
C VAL A 73 17.97 4.70 7.93
N ALA A 74 18.69 3.93 7.13
CA ALA A 74 19.08 2.57 7.47
C ALA A 74 19.88 2.63 8.78
N CYS A 75 19.25 2.27 9.88
CA CYS A 75 19.95 2.03 11.13
C CYS A 75 20.76 0.74 10.95
N GLU A 76 22.00 0.87 10.50
CA GLU A 76 23.01 -0.18 10.58
C GLU A 76 23.45 -0.32 12.04
N ASP A 77 22.59 -0.83 12.92
CA ASP A 77 23.01 -1.19 14.28
C ASP A 77 22.19 -2.37 14.81
N GLY A 78 22.68 -3.58 14.52
CA GLY A 78 22.87 -4.63 15.53
C GLY A 78 21.71 -5.13 16.40
N GLY A 79 20.42 -4.97 16.05
CA GLY A 79 19.34 -5.56 16.84
C GLY A 79 17.97 -5.60 16.15
N ASP A 80 17.44 -6.81 15.97
CA ASP A 80 16.13 -7.16 15.36
C ASP A 80 16.06 -7.07 13.83
N GLU A 81 16.80 -7.97 13.19
CA GLU A 81 16.73 -8.32 11.78
C GLU A 81 15.36 -8.96 11.46
N GLY A 82 14.34 -8.13 11.15
CA GLY A 82 13.06 -8.69 10.67
C GLY A 82 11.84 -7.77 10.58
N SER A 83 11.86 -6.58 11.17
CA SER A 83 10.68 -5.69 11.15
C SER A 83 10.93 -4.41 10.35
N GLY A 84 11.33 -4.55 9.09
CA GLY A 84 11.38 -3.44 8.17
C GLY A 84 10.00 -2.79 8.05
N HIS A 85 9.88 -1.56 8.56
CA HIS A 85 8.73 -0.65 8.52
C HIS A 85 8.34 -0.20 7.10
N GLY A 86 8.55 -1.06 6.10
CA GLY A 86 8.17 -0.79 4.73
C GLY A 86 6.65 -0.86 4.55
N ARG A 87 6.14 0.00 3.66
CA ARG A 87 4.73 -0.03 3.28
C ARG A 87 4.54 -1.00 2.11
N TRP A 88 3.64 -1.95 2.27
CA TRP A 88 3.34 -3.01 1.33
C TRP A 88 2.20 -2.64 0.40
N PHE A 89 2.26 -3.09 -0.85
CA PHE A 89 1.18 -2.96 -1.82
C PHE A 89 1.07 -4.23 -2.67
N TYR A 90 -0.13 -4.47 -3.20
CA TYR A 90 -0.46 -5.63 -4.01
C TYR A 90 -0.33 -5.31 -5.51
N VAL A 91 0.23 -6.25 -6.27
CA VAL A 91 0.47 -6.18 -7.72
C VAL A 91 -0.31 -7.32 -8.40
N PRO A 92 -1.54 -7.06 -8.88
CA PRO A 92 -2.38 -8.08 -9.51
C PRO A 92 -1.70 -8.76 -10.72
N GLU A 93 -0.93 -8.01 -11.50
CA GLU A 93 -0.23 -8.52 -12.69
C GLU A 93 0.80 -9.62 -12.39
N ARG A 94 1.22 -9.74 -11.13
CA ARG A 94 2.22 -10.71 -10.66
C ARG A 94 1.61 -11.80 -9.77
N ASP A 95 0.29 -11.79 -9.59
CA ASP A 95 -0.37 -12.84 -8.82
C ASP A 95 -0.41 -14.14 -9.63
N GLU A 96 -0.14 -15.26 -8.98
CA GLU A 96 -0.23 -16.60 -9.57
C GLU A 96 -1.70 -17.00 -9.80
N ASP A 97 -2.61 -16.49 -8.98
CA ASP A 97 -4.04 -16.68 -9.12
C ASP A 97 -4.63 -15.63 -10.06
N GLN A 98 -4.72 -16.01 -11.34
CA GLN A 98 -5.22 -15.13 -12.40
C GLN A 98 -6.71 -14.83 -12.28
N GLU A 99 -7.50 -15.71 -11.68
CA GLU A 99 -8.93 -15.46 -11.45
C GLU A 99 -9.10 -14.37 -10.40
N ARG A 100 -8.39 -14.48 -9.26
CA ARG A 100 -8.37 -13.44 -8.23
C ARG A 100 -7.85 -12.12 -8.77
N ALA A 101 -6.75 -12.13 -9.52
CA ALA A 101 -6.17 -10.94 -10.12
C ALA A 101 -7.17 -10.23 -11.04
N SER A 102 -7.86 -10.99 -11.90
CA SER A 102 -8.87 -10.46 -12.83
C SER A 102 -10.06 -9.85 -12.10
N LEU A 103 -10.57 -10.54 -11.09
CA LEU A 103 -11.67 -10.04 -10.25
C LEU A 103 -11.28 -8.74 -9.55
N ILE A 104 -10.11 -8.70 -8.91
CA ILE A 104 -9.63 -7.49 -8.23
C ILE A 104 -9.41 -6.34 -9.21
N SER A 105 -8.85 -6.62 -10.39
CA SER A 105 -8.66 -5.60 -11.44
C SER A 105 -9.98 -5.01 -11.91
N SER A 106 -11.06 -5.80 -11.93
CA SER A 106 -12.39 -5.34 -12.31
C SER A 106 -13.10 -4.52 -11.22
N LEU A 107 -12.84 -4.82 -9.94
CA LEU A 107 -13.48 -4.16 -8.80
C LEU A 107 -12.76 -2.88 -8.38
N ALA A 108 -11.43 -2.86 -8.46
CA ALA A 108 -10.64 -1.72 -8.05
C ALA A 108 -10.67 -0.65 -9.16
N PRO A 109 -11.16 0.58 -8.90
CA PRO A 109 -11.15 1.64 -9.89
C PRO A 109 -9.70 1.95 -10.29
N ARG A 110 -9.33 1.50 -11.50
CA ARG A 110 -8.03 1.78 -12.11
C ARG A 110 -7.95 3.28 -12.35
N GLN A 111 -7.26 3.99 -11.45
CA GLN A 111 -6.64 5.32 -11.55
C GLN A 111 -6.94 6.21 -10.33
N LYS A 112 -5.88 6.61 -9.62
CA LYS A 112 -5.85 7.88 -8.90
C LYS A 112 -6.18 8.99 -9.90
N ARG A 113 -7.43 9.46 -9.85
CA ARG A 113 -8.00 10.67 -10.47
C ARG A 113 -7.00 11.44 -11.35
N SER A 114 -6.90 11.04 -12.62
CA SER A 114 -6.22 11.84 -13.65
C SER A 114 -6.79 13.26 -13.70
N GLU A 115 -8.08 13.42 -13.39
CA GLU A 115 -8.72 14.72 -13.22
C GLU A 115 -8.12 15.59 -12.10
N THR A 116 -7.80 15.05 -10.92
CA THR A 116 -7.20 15.87 -9.85
C THR A 116 -5.74 16.23 -10.14
N LYS A 117 -5.07 15.49 -11.04
CA LYS A 117 -3.77 15.91 -11.58
C LYS A 117 -3.91 17.12 -12.51
N LYS A 118 -5.02 17.28 -13.24
CA LYS A 118 -5.26 18.47 -14.08
C LYS A 118 -5.33 19.76 -13.25
N TYR A 119 -5.93 19.68 -12.06
CA TYR A 119 -6.06 20.83 -11.14
C TYR A 119 -4.85 21.05 -10.23
N LYS A 120 -3.90 20.10 -10.20
CA LYS A 120 -2.65 20.22 -9.47
C LYS A 120 -1.52 20.52 -10.45
N GLN A 121 -1.55 21.70 -11.04
CA GLN A 121 -0.36 22.27 -11.67
C GLN A 121 0.64 22.62 -10.57
N TYR A 122 1.50 21.68 -10.20
CA TYR A 122 2.70 22.02 -9.45
C TYR A 122 3.64 22.73 -10.44
N TYR A 123 3.73 24.05 -10.35
CA TYR A 123 4.71 24.84 -11.10
C TYR A 123 6.12 24.39 -10.70
N TRP A 124 6.66 23.41 -11.41
CA TRP A 124 8.02 22.89 -11.20
C TRP A 124 9.05 23.63 -12.07
N ARG A 125 8.59 24.47 -12.99
CA ARG A 125 9.38 25.51 -13.65
C ARG A 125 8.93 26.86 -13.10
N PRO A 126 9.83 27.84 -12.90
CA PRO A 126 9.42 29.20 -12.65
C PRO A 126 8.45 29.59 -13.75
N LEU A 127 7.24 30.01 -13.38
CA LEU A 127 6.41 30.78 -14.30
C LEU A 127 7.29 31.97 -14.71
N ASP A 128 7.47 32.19 -16.01
CA ASP A 128 7.88 33.51 -16.47
C ASP A 128 6.96 34.51 -15.79
N ARG A 129 7.50 35.63 -15.28
CA ARG A 129 6.74 36.58 -14.47
C ARG A 129 5.52 37.04 -15.25
N ILE A 130 4.38 36.39 -15.06
CA ILE A 130 3.09 36.86 -15.56
C ILE A 130 2.71 38.00 -14.63
N SER A 131 3.31 39.16 -14.89
CA SER A 131 2.82 40.42 -14.35
C SER A 131 1.60 40.80 -15.15
N ARG A 132 0.43 40.33 -14.73
CA ARG A 132 -0.83 41.02 -14.99
C ARG A 132 -1.87 40.59 -13.97
N TRP A 133 -1.86 41.26 -12.83
CA TRP A 133 -3.13 41.71 -12.29
C TRP A 133 -3.68 42.70 -13.30
N ASP A 134 -4.73 42.33 -14.02
CA ASP A 134 -5.47 43.26 -14.86
C ASP A 134 -6.36 44.11 -13.93
N PRO A 135 -6.25 45.44 -13.91
CA PRO A 135 -7.06 46.28 -13.04
C PRO A 135 -8.57 46.27 -13.37
N GLU A 136 -9.01 45.57 -14.42
CA GLU A 136 -10.43 45.40 -14.76
C GLU A 136 -11.17 44.33 -13.94
N ASP A 137 -10.47 43.45 -13.21
CA ASP A 137 -11.09 42.45 -12.32
C ASP A 137 -11.56 43.03 -10.95
N ALA A 138 -11.58 44.36 -10.81
CA ALA A 138 -11.93 45.07 -9.57
C ALA A 138 -13.31 45.76 -9.60
N LEU A 139 -14.23 45.35 -10.50
CA LEU A 139 -15.63 45.81 -10.55
C LEU A 139 -16.59 44.80 -9.93
#